data_AF-A0A7S0QCY0-F1
#
_entry.id   AF-A0A7S0QCY0-F1
#
_cell.length_a   1.000
_cell.length_b   1.000
_cell.length_c   1.000
_cell.angle_alpha   90.00
_cell.angle_beta   90.00
_cell.angle_gamma   90.00
#
_symmetry.space_group_name_H-M   'P 1'
#
loop_
_entity.id
_entity.type
_entity.pdbx_description
1 polymer ?
#
loop_
_entity_poly.entity_id
_entity_poly.type
_entity_poly.pdbx_seq_one_letter_code
_entity_poly.pdbx_strand_id
1 'polypeptide(L)'
;KASVILGGHGPDSDAALACEEYGFHLGLAYQIIDDVLDFTGASETLGKPAMADVNLGLATAPVLLAAETQPQLRPLILRKFKSPGDPAMTLQLVQKTDGVDRARGLA
;
A
#
# COMPACT_ATOMS: atom_id res chain seq x y z
N LYS A 1 21.41 -0.10 -8.22
CA LYS A 1 22.43 0.95 -8.49
C LYS A 1 23.71 0.82 -7.65
N ALA A 2 23.65 0.92 -6.31
CA ALA A 2 24.85 0.95 -5.45
C ALA A 2 25.80 -0.25 -5.65
N SER A 3 25.26 -1.48 -5.69
CA SER A 3 26.07 -2.69 -5.91
C SER A 3 26.81 -2.70 -7.25
N VAL A 4 26.20 -2.11 -8.29
CA VAL A 4 26.79 -1.99 -9.64
C VAL A 4 27.94 -0.99 -9.64
N ILE A 5 27.76 0.14 -8.94
CA ILE A 5 28.83 1.14 -8.76
C ILE A 5 30.01 0.55 -7.97
N LEU A 6 29.73 -0.17 -6.89
CA LEU A 6 30.77 -0.88 -6.13
C LEU A 6 31.49 -1.96 -6.96
N GLY A 7 30.82 -2.50 -7.97
CA GLY A 7 31.40 -3.42 -8.96
C GLY A 7 32.28 -2.75 -10.02
N GLY A 8 32.50 -1.43 -9.96
CA GLY A 8 33.40 -0.68 -10.85
C GLY A 8 32.72 0.02 -12.02
N HIS A 9 31.39 -0.01 -12.10
CA HIS A 9 30.66 0.73 -13.13
C HIS A 9 30.48 2.20 -12.76
N GLY A 10 30.45 3.08 -13.78
CA GLY A 10 30.11 4.48 -13.60
C GLY A 10 28.65 4.67 -13.14
N PRO A 11 28.35 5.73 -12.38
CA PRO A 11 27.00 5.98 -11.84
C PRO A 11 25.93 6.19 -12.92
N ASP A 12 26.34 6.66 -14.10
CA ASP A 12 25.46 6.91 -15.27
C ASP A 12 25.64 5.84 -16.36
N SER A 13 26.32 4.74 -16.04
CA SER A 13 26.38 3.61 -16.99
C SER A 13 25.01 2.98 -17.19
N ASP A 14 24.78 2.40 -18.37
CA ASP A 14 23.52 1.70 -18.69
C ASP A 14 23.17 0.65 -17.62
N ALA A 15 24.18 -0.08 -17.11
CA ALA A 15 23.99 -1.05 -16.04
C ALA A 15 23.53 -0.41 -14.71
N ALA A 16 24.10 0.75 -14.35
CA ALA A 16 23.73 1.45 -13.12
C ALA A 16 22.31 2.01 -13.20
N LEU A 17 21.92 2.59 -14.35
CA LEU A 17 20.58 3.12 -14.62
C LEU A 17 19.54 2.00 -14.67
N ALA A 18 19.80 0.90 -15.38
CA ALA A 18 18.89 -0.25 -15.42
C ALA A 18 18.65 -0.84 -14.02
N CYS A 19 19.69 -0.94 -13.18
CA CYS A 19 19.53 -1.40 -11.80
C CYS A 19 18.90 -0.35 -10.86
N GLU A 20 18.83 0.92 -11.24
CA GLU A 20 18.05 1.94 -10.53
C GLU A 20 16.57 1.80 -10.86
N GLU A 21 16.24 1.75 -12.14
CA GLU A 21 14.86 1.55 -12.64
C GLU A 21 14.27 0.23 -12.14
N TYR A 22 15.05 -0.85 -12.16
CA TYR A 22 14.63 -2.13 -11.61
C TYR A 22 14.29 -2.02 -10.12
N GLY A 23 15.19 -1.43 -9.32
CA GLY A 23 14.98 -1.29 -7.88
C GLY A 23 13.80 -0.38 -7.54
N PHE A 24 13.60 0.67 -8.33
CA PHE A 24 12.47 1.59 -8.20
C PHE A 24 11.14 0.88 -8.43
N HIS A 25 10.96 0.21 -9.57
CA HIS A 25 9.71 -0.47 -9.89
C HIS A 25 9.45 -1.67 -8.98
N LEU A 26 10.47 -2.49 -8.70
CA LEU A 26 10.32 -3.62 -7.79
C LEU A 26 9.97 -3.15 -6.38
N GLY A 27 10.62 -2.10 -5.89
CA GLY A 27 10.34 -1.54 -4.56
C GLY A 27 8.92 -1.00 -4.44
N LEU A 28 8.44 -0.29 -5.46
CA LEU A 28 7.05 0.19 -5.51
C LEU A 28 6.04 -0.95 -5.53
N ALA A 29 6.24 -1.93 -6.42
CA ALA A 29 5.36 -3.10 -6.51
C ALA A 29 5.33 -3.87 -5.18
N TYR A 30 6.50 -4.06 -4.54
CA TYR A 30 6.60 -4.73 -3.25
C TYR A 30 5.80 -4.00 -2.16
N GLN A 31 5.93 -2.68 -2.05
CA GLN A 31 5.18 -1.89 -1.06
C GLN A 31 3.67 -1.96 -1.30
N ILE A 32 3.22 -1.84 -2.55
CA ILE A 32 1.78 -1.90 -2.88
C ILE A 32 1.21 -3.28 -2.53
N ILE A 33 1.95 -4.36 -2.79
CA ILE A 33 1.52 -5.71 -2.41
C ILE A 33 1.50 -5.88 -0.89
N ASP A 34 2.48 -5.34 -0.16
CA ASP A 34 2.50 -5.36 1.31
C ASP A 34 1.27 -4.64 1.90
N ASP A 35 0.94 -3.45 1.39
CA ASP A 35 -0.28 -2.70 1.74
C ASP A 35 -1.56 -3.50 1.44
N VAL A 36 -1.60 -4.21 0.30
CA VAL A 36 -2.72 -5.10 -0.06
C VAL A 36 -2.83 -6.26 0.92
N LEU A 37 -1.70 -6.87 1.31
CA LEU A 37 -1.66 -7.99 2.24
C LEU A 37 -2.07 -7.59 3.66
N ASP A 38 -1.70 -6.38 4.13
CA ASP A 38 -2.20 -5.85 5.41
C ASP A 38 -3.74 -5.76 5.41
N PHE A 39 -4.33 -5.50 4.24
CA PHE A 39 -5.77 -5.41 4.06
C PHE A 39 -6.45 -6.77 3.88
N THR A 40 -5.91 -7.66 3.04
CA THR A 40 -6.54 -8.95 2.72
C THR A 40 -6.25 -10.05 3.73
N GLY A 41 -5.13 -9.96 4.48
CA GLY A 41 -4.83 -10.83 5.61
C GLY A 41 -5.92 -10.81 6.69
N ALA A 42 -6.75 -9.74 6.70
CA ALA A 42 -7.97 -9.60 7.50
C ALA A 42 -9.05 -10.61 7.14
N SER A 43 -9.16 -10.87 5.85
CA SER A 43 -10.33 -11.50 5.25
C SER A 43 -10.19 -13.02 5.21
N GLU A 44 -8.97 -13.54 5.06
CA GLU A 44 -8.73 -14.99 4.92
C GLU A 44 -8.50 -15.69 6.27
N THR A 45 -8.10 -14.96 7.31
CA THR A 45 -7.87 -15.49 8.65
C THR A 45 -8.78 -14.80 9.67
N LEU A 46 -9.93 -15.41 9.94
CA LEU A 46 -10.84 -15.09 11.05
C LEU A 46 -10.11 -15.19 12.42
N GLY A 47 -9.26 -14.22 12.76
CA GLY A 47 -8.64 -14.15 14.09
C GLY A 47 -7.37 -13.31 14.30
N LYS A 48 -6.81 -12.61 13.31
CA LYS A 48 -5.67 -11.68 13.54
C LYS A 48 -6.05 -10.23 13.19
N PRO A 49 -5.47 -9.22 13.88
CA PRO A 49 -5.76 -7.82 13.61
C PRO A 49 -5.03 -7.41 12.33
N ALA A 50 -5.64 -7.72 11.20
CA ALA A 50 -5.34 -6.98 9.99
C ALA A 50 -5.85 -5.55 10.11
N MET A 51 -5.43 -4.67 9.19
CA MET A 51 -5.55 -3.22 9.32
C MET A 51 -4.47 -2.60 10.22
N ALA A 52 -3.25 -3.15 10.24
CA ALA A 52 -2.16 -2.57 11.04
C ALA A 52 -1.89 -1.13 10.61
N ASP A 53 -1.91 -0.85 9.31
CA ASP A 53 -1.72 0.49 8.77
C ASP A 53 -2.79 1.47 9.26
N VAL A 54 -4.05 1.07 9.19
CA VAL A 54 -5.17 1.90 9.64
C VAL A 54 -5.10 2.13 11.15
N ASN A 55 -4.71 1.12 11.93
CA ASN A 55 -4.49 1.27 13.38
C ASN A 55 -3.31 2.21 13.70
N LEU A 56 -2.32 2.32 12.81
CA LEU A 56 -1.22 3.29 12.90
C LEU A 56 -1.60 4.68 12.36
N GLY A 57 -2.82 4.84 11.83
CA GLY A 57 -3.28 6.10 11.26
C GLY A 57 -2.84 6.34 9.81
N LEU A 58 -2.42 5.28 9.11
CA LEU A 58 -1.93 5.31 7.73
C LEU A 58 -3.05 4.93 6.77
N ALA A 59 -3.19 5.71 5.70
CA ALA A 59 -4.08 5.40 4.58
C ALA A 59 -3.22 4.98 3.40
N THR A 60 -3.14 3.67 3.16
CA THR A 60 -2.36 3.05 2.08
C THR A 60 -3.18 2.90 0.80
N ALA A 61 -2.56 2.39 -0.28
CA ALA A 61 -3.15 2.37 -1.61
C ALA A 61 -4.60 1.80 -1.67
N PRO A 62 -4.94 0.67 -1.02
CA PRO A 62 -6.31 0.15 -1.04
C PRO A 62 -7.35 1.15 -0.48
N VAL A 63 -7.00 1.85 0.60
CA VAL A 63 -7.89 2.82 1.27
C VAL A 63 -8.02 4.10 0.44
N LEU A 64 -6.92 4.58 -0.15
CA LEU A 64 -6.92 5.78 -0.98
C LEU A 64 -7.74 5.58 -2.26
N LEU A 65 -7.57 4.44 -2.94
CA LEU A 65 -8.33 4.12 -4.14
C LEU A 65 -9.82 3.91 -3.84
N ALA A 66 -10.15 3.29 -2.71
CA ALA A 66 -11.54 3.17 -2.27
C ALA A 66 -12.18 4.53 -1.96
N ALA A 67 -11.41 5.51 -1.46
CA ALA A 67 -11.91 6.83 -1.12
C ALA A 67 -12.36 7.65 -2.35
N GLU A 68 -11.94 7.26 -3.55
CA GLU A 68 -12.39 7.87 -4.81
C GLU A 68 -13.88 7.61 -5.08
N THR A 69 -14.38 6.42 -4.72
CA THR A 69 -15.80 6.04 -4.90
C THR A 69 -16.59 6.07 -3.59
N GLN A 70 -15.90 6.13 -2.45
CA GLN A 70 -16.52 6.19 -1.14
C GLN A 70 -16.10 7.44 -0.34
N PRO A 71 -16.80 8.59 -0.54
CA PRO A 71 -16.48 9.86 0.12
C PRO A 71 -16.46 9.79 1.66
N GLN A 72 -17.17 8.81 2.24
CA GLN A 72 -17.21 8.56 3.69
C GLN A 72 -15.82 8.20 4.27
N LEU A 73 -14.89 7.70 3.46
CA LEU A 73 -13.53 7.39 3.90
C LEU A 73 -12.71 8.66 4.20
N ARG A 74 -12.97 9.77 3.49
CA ARG A 74 -12.21 11.01 3.63
C ARG A 74 -12.17 11.56 5.07
N PRO A 75 -13.29 11.70 5.80
CA PRO A 75 -13.24 12.14 7.19
C PRO A 75 -12.51 11.15 8.11
N LEU A 76 -12.54 9.83 7.82
CA LEU A 76 -11.79 8.81 8.58
C LEU A 76 -10.28 8.99 8.40
N ILE A 77 -9.85 9.16 7.14
CA ILE A 77 -8.45 9.41 6.76
C ILE A 77 -7.94 10.70 7.43
N LEU A 78 -8.71 11.79 7.36
CA LEU A 78 -8.29 13.09 7.91
C LEU A 78 -8.12 13.06 9.43
N ARG A 79 -8.90 12.25 10.14
CA ARG A 79 -8.71 12.04 11.60
C ARG A 79 -7.76 10.89 11.94
N LYS A 80 -7.06 10.35 10.94
CA LYS A 80 -6.10 9.25 11.08
C LYS A 80 -6.69 8.04 11.81
N PHE A 81 -7.97 7.75 11.56
CA PHE A 81 -8.68 6.60 12.13
C PHE A 81 -8.66 6.54 13.68
N LYS A 82 -8.55 7.70 14.35
CA LYS A 82 -8.38 7.78 15.81
C LYS A 82 -9.68 7.62 16.61
N SER A 83 -10.84 7.64 15.97
CA SER A 83 -12.11 7.50 16.68
C SER A 83 -12.48 6.02 16.87
N PRO A 84 -13.17 5.67 17.98
CA PRO A 84 -13.65 4.30 18.18
C PRO A 84 -14.50 3.83 17.00
N GLY A 85 -14.18 2.66 16.46
CA GLY A 85 -14.88 2.06 15.32
C GLY A 85 -14.37 2.48 13.94
N ASP A 86 -13.43 3.43 13.84
CA ASP A 86 -12.85 3.85 12.55
C ASP A 86 -12.24 2.68 11.76
N PRO A 87 -11.41 1.79 12.36
CA PRO A 87 -10.85 0.68 11.60
C PRO A 87 -11.93 -0.25 11.02
N ALA A 88 -12.96 -0.57 11.81
CA ALA A 88 -14.06 -1.42 11.36
C ALA A 88 -14.89 -0.75 10.26
N MET A 89 -15.15 0.56 10.39
CA MET A 89 -15.86 1.32 9.36
C MET A 89 -15.05 1.40 8.06
N THR A 90 -13.74 1.67 8.15
CA THR A 90 -12.84 1.67 7.00
C THR A 90 -12.87 0.32 6.28
N LEU A 91 -12.77 -0.79 7.02
CA LEU A 91 -12.83 -2.13 6.44
C LEU A 91 -14.12 -2.34 5.64
N GLN A 92 -15.28 -2.04 6.24
CA GLN A 92 -16.58 -2.17 5.59
C GLN A 92 -16.74 -1.28 4.35
N LEU A 93 -16.16 -0.09 4.38
CA LEU A 93 -16.25 0.87 3.27
C LEU A 93 -15.37 0.43 2.10
N VAL A 94 -14.15 -0.05 2.35
CA VAL A 94 -13.23 -0.54 1.31
C VAL A 94 -13.72 -1.87 0.72
N GLN A 95 -14.31 -2.78 1.51
CA GLN A 95 -14.90 -4.02 1.00
C GLN A 95 -16.07 -3.81 0.02
N LYS A 96 -16.64 -2.60 -0.01
CA LYS A 96 -17.70 -2.22 -0.96
C LYS A 96 -17.15 -1.65 -2.28
N THR A 97 -15.84 -1.58 -2.43
CA THR A 97 -15.18 -1.03 -3.62
C THR A 97 -14.21 -2.06 -4.21
N ASP A 98 -13.69 -1.73 -5.39
CA ASP A 98 -12.61 -2.43 -6.06
C ASP A 98 -11.23 -1.89 -5.64
N GLY A 99 -11.12 -1.12 -4.55
CA GLY A 99 -9.88 -0.44 -4.16
C GLY A 99 -8.71 -1.40 -3.91
N VAL A 100 -8.98 -2.59 -3.35
CA VAL A 100 -7.98 -3.65 -3.13
C VAL A 100 -7.50 -4.24 -4.45
N ASP A 101 -8.42 -4.54 -5.38
CA ASP A 101 -8.06 -5.13 -6.67
C ASP A 101 -7.35 -4.12 -7.57
N ARG A 102 -7.77 -2.85 -7.51
CA ARG A 102 -7.09 -1.73 -8.17
C ARG A 102 -5.68 -1.55 -7.63
N ALA A 103 -5.48 -1.60 -6.31
CA ALA A 103 -4.15 -1.55 -5.71
C ALA A 103 -3.30 -2.72 -6.20
N ARG A 104 -3.84 -3.94 -6.20
CA ARG A 104 -3.14 -5.12 -6.73
C ARG A 104 -2.76 -4.97 -8.20
N GLY A 105 -3.59 -4.31 -9.01
CA GLY A 105 -3.30 -4.05 -10.43
C GLY A 105 -2.27 -2.94 -10.71
N LEU A 106 -1.85 -2.17 -9.69
CA LEU A 106 -0.75 -1.19 -9.81
C LEU A 106 0.63 -1.83 -9.63
N ALA A 107 0.69 -3.04 -9.07
CA ALA A 107 1.91 -3.82 -8.83
C ALA A 107 2.07 -4.91 -9.90
#